data_AF-E9GQN2-F1
#
_entry.id   AF-E9GQN2-F1
#
_cell.length_a   1.000
_cell.length_b   1.000
_cell.length_c   1.000
_cell.angle_alpha   90.00
_cell.angle_beta   90.00
_cell.angle_gamma   90.00
#
_symmetry.space_group_name_H-M   'P 1'
#
loop_
_entity.id
_entity.type
_entity.pdbx_description
1 polymer ?
#
loop_
_entity_poly.entity_id
_entity_poly.type
_entity_poly.pdbx_seq_one_letter_code
_entity_poly.pdbx_strand_id
1 'polypeptide(L)'
;MAFKLALLFGVIAFASACSYAPGTTVTTVTTAVTTVSADEGEEGILSSHDRSVIRKTWDQAKRDGDVAPQILFRFVKAHPEYQKMFSKFANVPQNELLSNGNFLAQAYTILAGLNVVIQSLSSQELMASQLNALGAAHQPRSATPIMFEQFGAVLEEVLAEELGSTFNSEAQQAWKNGIAALVAGISKTLKNPDDLVDPQTKLSAHQIRDVQRSWENVRGGRNAMVSAIMIKLFKETPRIQKYFAKFGKVAVDSLTGDAEFNKQVALVADRLDTIVSAMDDKLQLLGNVNYMRYTHTARSIPRSAWEDFGRLLMDSLGASGVSSDDLASWKGALAVLVNGISPKN
;
A
#
# COMPACT_ATOMS: atom_id res chain seq x y z
N MET A 1 -33.07 -5.57 15.27
CA MET A 1 -31.76 -6.23 15.40
C MET A 1 -30.73 -5.39 14.67
N ALA A 2 -29.98 -4.59 15.43
CA ALA A 2 -29.02 -3.60 14.91
C ALA A 2 -27.60 -4.14 15.09
N PHE A 3 -26.80 -4.16 14.02
CA PHE A 3 -25.36 -4.31 14.11
C PHE A 3 -24.69 -3.04 13.58
N LYS A 4 -23.99 -2.39 14.50
CA LYS A 4 -23.14 -1.21 14.32
C LYS A 4 -21.85 -1.64 13.60
N LEU A 5 -21.44 -0.89 12.58
CA LEU A 5 -20.03 -0.83 12.16
C LEU A 5 -19.66 0.63 11.94
N ALA A 6 -19.34 1.29 13.06
CA ALA A 6 -18.71 2.59 13.12
C ALA A 6 -17.42 2.41 13.92
N LEU A 7 -16.28 2.52 13.25
CA LEU A 7 -15.00 3.10 13.70
C LEU A 7 -13.89 2.55 12.82
N LEU A 8 -13.37 3.37 11.92
CA LEU A 8 -12.00 3.18 11.44
C LEU A 8 -11.36 4.53 11.13
N PHE A 9 -11.38 5.44 12.11
CA PHE A 9 -10.42 6.52 12.26
C PHE A 9 -10.30 6.86 13.75
N GLY A 10 -9.12 6.63 14.33
CA GLY A 10 -8.80 6.93 15.72
C GLY A 10 -7.52 7.75 15.78
N VAL A 11 -7.71 9.06 15.90
CA VAL A 11 -6.71 10.09 16.20
C VAL A 11 -6.08 9.82 17.57
N ILE A 12 -4.75 9.89 17.69
CA ILE A 12 -4.05 9.93 18.98
C ILE A 12 -3.88 11.39 19.39
N ALA A 13 -4.70 11.84 20.33
CA ALA A 13 -4.42 12.99 21.18
C ALA A 13 -5.29 12.89 22.44
N PHE A 14 -4.67 12.57 23.58
CA PHE A 14 -5.22 12.92 24.89
C PHE A 14 -4.06 13.37 25.79
N ALA A 15 -4.00 14.69 26.00
CA ALA A 15 -3.46 15.24 27.22
C ALA A 15 -4.53 15.04 28.31
N SER A 16 -4.13 14.60 29.50
CA SER A 16 -4.94 14.83 30.68
C SER A 16 -4.05 14.98 31.90
N ALA A 17 -4.29 16.08 32.60
CA ALA A 17 -3.57 16.55 33.77
C ALA A 17 -3.89 15.70 35.03
N CYS A 18 -2.98 15.80 35.99
CA CYS A 18 -2.84 14.99 37.19
C CYS A 18 -4.05 14.94 38.14
N SER A 19 -4.23 13.79 38.79
CA SER A 19 -4.42 13.70 40.25
C SER A 19 -3.94 12.33 40.75
N TYR A 20 -3.03 12.35 41.73
CA TYR A 20 -2.32 11.18 42.25
C TYR A 20 -3.13 10.48 43.36
N ALA A 21 -3.21 9.14 43.29
CA ALA A 21 -3.44 8.26 44.43
C ALA A 21 -2.24 7.30 44.54
N PRO A 22 -1.66 7.10 45.75
CA PRO A 22 -0.40 6.35 45.89
C PRO A 22 -0.68 4.84 45.98
N GLY A 23 -0.02 4.03 45.13
CA GLY A 23 0.03 2.57 45.36
C GLY A 23 0.05 1.63 44.17
N THR A 24 0.18 2.09 42.91
CA THR A 24 0.27 1.18 41.75
C THR A 24 1.52 1.41 40.92
N THR A 25 2.31 0.35 40.74
CA THR A 25 3.49 0.26 39.89
C THR A 25 3.12 0.55 38.43
N VAL A 26 3.56 1.70 37.91
CA VAL A 26 3.36 2.06 36.50
C VAL A 26 4.50 1.47 35.68
N THR A 27 4.17 0.49 34.84
CA THR A 27 5.07 0.06 33.76
C THR A 27 4.98 1.10 32.64
N THR A 28 5.96 1.99 32.56
CA THR A 28 6.07 2.97 31.48
C THR A 28 6.37 2.23 30.17
N VAL A 29 5.35 2.05 29.33
CA VAL A 29 5.53 1.61 27.95
C VAL A 29 5.93 2.83 27.13
N THR A 30 7.23 2.97 26.87
CA THR A 30 7.75 3.97 25.94
C THR A 30 7.30 3.58 24.53
N THR A 31 6.20 4.18 24.08
CA THR A 31 5.80 4.09 22.66
C THR A 31 6.73 5.01 21.88
N ALA A 32 7.66 4.43 21.12
CA ALA A 32 8.46 5.21 20.18
C ALA A 32 7.52 5.74 19.09
N VAL A 33 7.17 7.03 19.18
CA VAL A 33 6.55 7.77 18.09
C VAL A 33 7.59 7.82 16.98
N THR A 34 7.41 7.02 15.93
CA THR A 34 8.14 7.22 14.69
C THR A 34 7.65 8.53 14.09
N THR A 35 8.32 9.62 14.41
CA THR A 35 8.14 10.90 13.73
C THR A 35 8.53 10.67 12.28
N VAL A 36 7.54 10.52 11.40
CA VAL A 36 7.75 10.65 9.95
C VAL A 36 8.25 12.08 9.78
N SER A 37 9.56 12.23 9.55
CA SER A 37 10.17 13.54 9.37
C SER A 37 9.50 14.21 8.18
N ALA A 38 9.07 15.47 8.35
CA ALA A 38 8.53 16.24 7.24
C ALA A 38 9.62 16.33 6.17
N ASP A 39 9.29 15.85 4.97
CA ASP A 39 10.22 15.87 3.84
C ASP A 39 10.22 17.29 3.28
N GLU A 40 11.22 18.11 3.61
CA GLU A 40 11.23 19.54 3.26
C GLU A 40 11.61 19.82 1.79
N GLY A 41 11.91 18.78 1.00
CA GLY A 41 12.34 18.90 -0.40
C GLY A 41 11.24 19.36 -1.37
N GLU A 42 11.67 19.92 -2.50
CA GLU A 42 10.80 20.20 -3.67
C GLU A 42 10.57 18.96 -4.55
N GLU A 43 11.32 17.88 -4.32
CA GLU A 43 11.18 16.63 -5.06
C GLU A 43 9.96 15.83 -4.56
N GLY A 44 9.09 15.41 -5.49
CA GLY A 44 7.97 14.51 -5.22
C GLY A 44 6.65 14.93 -5.87
N ILE A 45 5.53 14.42 -5.35
CA ILE A 45 4.19 14.56 -5.97
C ILE A 45 3.64 15.99 -5.83
N LEU A 46 3.97 16.67 -4.73
CA LEU A 46 3.60 18.05 -4.43
C LEU A 46 4.71 18.69 -3.58
N SER A 47 5.04 19.96 -3.83
CA SER A 47 6.14 20.66 -3.14
C SER A 47 5.88 20.83 -1.64
N SER A 48 6.95 20.93 -0.83
CA SER A 48 6.82 21.24 0.61
C SER A 48 6.10 22.58 0.85
N HIS A 49 6.34 23.56 0.00
CA HIS A 49 5.67 24.85 0.00
C HIS A 49 4.16 24.72 -0.22
N ASP A 50 3.73 24.10 -1.33
CA ASP A 50 2.30 23.94 -1.65
C ASP A 50 1.57 23.16 -0.55
N ARG A 51 2.18 22.08 -0.04
CA ARG A 51 1.63 21.29 1.08
C ARG A 51 1.40 22.14 2.32
N SER A 52 2.33 23.04 2.64
CA SER A 52 2.22 23.95 3.79
C SER A 52 1.09 24.97 3.60
N VAL A 53 1.01 25.59 2.42
CA VAL A 53 -0.03 26.57 2.07
C VAL A 53 -1.42 25.95 2.11
N ILE A 54 -1.60 24.76 1.52
CA ILE A 54 -2.88 24.02 1.54
C ILE A 54 -3.29 23.70 2.98
N ARG A 55 -2.39 23.14 3.80
CA ARG A 55 -2.68 22.82 5.20
C ARG A 55 -3.11 24.06 6.00
N LYS A 56 -2.37 25.17 5.87
CA LYS A 56 -2.65 26.41 6.60
C LYS A 56 -4.01 27.00 6.22
N THR A 57 -4.29 27.09 4.92
CA THR A 57 -5.56 27.65 4.42
C THR A 57 -6.74 26.74 4.72
N TRP A 58 -6.56 25.41 4.64
CA TRP A 58 -7.56 24.43 5.07
C TRP A 58 -7.89 24.53 6.56
N ASP A 59 -6.87 24.65 7.42
CA ASP A 59 -7.06 24.77 8.86
C ASP A 59 -7.86 26.01 9.26
N GLN A 60 -7.88 27.04 8.41
CA GLN A 60 -8.73 28.20 8.57
C GLN A 60 -10.15 27.94 8.07
N ALA A 61 -10.31 27.48 6.83
CA ALA A 61 -11.62 27.28 6.21
C ALA A 61 -12.47 26.26 6.99
N LYS A 62 -11.89 25.14 7.41
CA LYS A 62 -12.64 24.06 8.08
C LYS A 62 -13.23 24.43 9.46
N ARG A 63 -12.91 25.62 10.00
CA ARG A 63 -13.49 26.12 11.24
C ARG A 63 -14.91 26.63 11.03
N ASP A 64 -15.23 27.07 9.82
CA ASP A 64 -16.60 27.37 9.45
C ASP A 64 -17.36 26.06 9.18
N GLY A 65 -18.50 25.93 9.85
CA GLY A 65 -19.37 24.76 9.76
C GLY A 65 -20.12 24.65 8.44
N ASP A 66 -20.23 25.76 7.69
CA ASP A 66 -20.99 25.84 6.46
C ASP A 66 -20.17 25.44 5.22
N VAL A 67 -18.84 25.50 5.28
CA VAL A 67 -17.93 25.07 4.19
C VAL A 67 -18.29 23.68 3.66
N ALA A 68 -18.47 22.69 4.53
CA ALA A 68 -18.74 21.31 4.10
C ALA A 68 -20.09 21.14 3.38
N PRO A 69 -21.23 21.57 3.96
CA PRO A 69 -22.51 21.60 3.25
C PRO A 69 -22.43 22.37 1.92
N GLN A 70 -21.73 23.50 1.88
CA GLN A 70 -21.63 24.34 0.67
C GLN A 70 -20.85 23.65 -0.46
N ILE A 71 -19.73 22.99 -0.16
CA ILE A 71 -18.96 22.24 -1.16
C ILE A 71 -19.85 21.16 -1.81
N LEU A 72 -20.48 20.30 -0.99
CA LEU A 72 -21.30 19.22 -1.53
C LEU A 72 -22.52 19.77 -2.28
N PHE A 73 -23.13 20.84 -1.79
CA PHE A 73 -24.33 21.44 -2.39
C PHE A 73 -24.01 22.00 -3.76
N ARG A 74 -22.94 22.79 -3.88
CA ARG A 74 -22.50 23.36 -5.16
C ARG A 74 -22.06 22.28 -6.14
N PHE A 75 -21.40 21.23 -5.65
CA PHE A 75 -20.98 20.12 -6.48
C PHE A 75 -22.18 19.40 -7.13
N VAL A 76 -23.19 19.03 -6.34
CA VAL A 76 -24.39 18.37 -6.89
C VAL A 76 -25.34 19.33 -7.60
N LYS A 77 -25.25 20.64 -7.34
CA LYS A 77 -25.97 21.68 -8.09
C LYS A 77 -25.38 21.87 -9.49
N ALA A 78 -24.05 21.93 -9.59
CA ALA A 78 -23.32 22.03 -10.85
C ALA A 78 -23.40 20.73 -11.68
N HIS A 79 -23.46 19.58 -10.99
CA HIS A 79 -23.52 18.25 -11.58
C HIS A 79 -24.69 17.43 -10.99
N PRO A 80 -25.95 17.71 -11.39
CA PRO A 80 -27.13 17.03 -10.86
C PRO A 80 -27.09 15.50 -11.03
N GLU A 81 -26.41 15.00 -12.05
CA GLU A 81 -26.18 13.58 -12.30
C GLU A 81 -25.44 12.89 -11.15
N TYR A 82 -24.55 13.59 -10.44
CA TYR A 82 -23.80 13.03 -9.32
C TYR A 82 -24.62 12.90 -8.05
N GLN A 83 -25.69 13.70 -7.91
CA GLN A 83 -26.62 13.53 -6.78
C GLN A 83 -27.20 12.10 -6.76
N LYS A 84 -27.43 11.50 -7.95
CA LYS A 84 -27.97 10.15 -8.08
C LYS A 84 -27.04 9.06 -7.54
N MET A 85 -25.74 9.35 -7.40
CA MET A 85 -24.76 8.42 -6.82
C MET A 85 -24.90 8.30 -5.29
N PHE A 86 -25.59 9.25 -4.64
CA PHE A 86 -25.82 9.26 -3.20
C PHE A 86 -27.23 8.77 -2.84
N SER A 87 -27.40 7.45 -2.77
CA SER A 87 -28.72 6.79 -2.60
C SER A 87 -29.61 7.36 -1.49
N LYS A 88 -29.03 7.85 -0.39
CA LYS A 88 -29.77 8.40 0.76
C LYS A 88 -30.45 9.75 0.50
N PHE A 89 -30.05 10.48 -0.54
CA PHE A 89 -30.64 11.76 -0.93
C PHE A 89 -30.74 11.95 -2.46
N ALA A 90 -30.64 10.86 -3.23
CA ALA A 90 -30.67 10.87 -4.68
C ALA A 90 -31.94 11.52 -5.29
N ASN A 91 -33.05 11.49 -4.55
CA ASN A 91 -34.34 12.02 -5.00
C ASN A 91 -34.80 13.25 -4.19
N VAL A 92 -33.96 13.80 -3.32
CA VAL A 92 -34.28 15.01 -2.57
C VAL A 92 -34.19 16.22 -3.52
N PRO A 93 -35.20 17.10 -3.59
CA PRO A 93 -35.13 18.33 -4.37
C PRO A 93 -33.93 19.20 -3.96
N GLN A 94 -33.23 19.82 -4.92
CA GLN A 94 -32.01 20.57 -4.62
C GLN A 94 -32.22 21.68 -3.59
N ASN A 95 -33.34 22.39 -3.65
CA ASN A 95 -33.71 23.45 -2.70
C ASN A 95 -33.94 22.95 -1.26
N GLU A 96 -34.06 21.63 -1.05
CA GLU A 96 -34.26 21.02 0.27
C GLU A 96 -32.96 20.42 0.85
N LEU A 97 -31.90 20.26 0.04
CA LEU A 97 -30.68 19.54 0.42
C LEU A 97 -30.00 20.09 1.67
N LEU A 98 -29.87 21.42 1.79
CA LEU A 98 -29.21 22.05 2.94
C LEU A 98 -29.95 21.84 4.27
N SER A 99 -31.23 21.45 4.22
CA SER A 99 -32.02 21.10 5.40
C SER A 99 -32.13 19.58 5.62
N ASN A 100 -31.63 18.77 4.68
CA ASN A 100 -31.75 17.32 4.71
C ASN A 100 -30.64 16.68 5.56
N GLY A 101 -31.02 15.95 6.61
CA GLY A 101 -30.06 15.32 7.53
C GLY A 101 -29.11 14.31 6.87
N ASN A 102 -29.56 13.55 5.86
CA ASN A 102 -28.69 12.61 5.14
C ASN A 102 -27.64 13.33 4.28
N PHE A 103 -28.05 14.42 3.63
CA PHE A 103 -27.14 15.27 2.88
C PHE A 103 -26.09 15.92 3.79
N LEU A 104 -26.51 16.52 4.91
CA LEU A 104 -25.59 17.12 5.88
C LEU A 104 -24.62 16.08 6.45
N ALA A 105 -25.11 14.90 6.83
CA ALA A 105 -24.25 13.82 7.30
C ALA A 105 -23.21 13.40 6.25
N GLN A 106 -23.59 13.34 4.98
CA GLN A 106 -22.67 13.01 3.89
C GLN A 106 -21.65 14.14 3.65
N ALA A 107 -22.06 15.41 3.71
CA ALA A 107 -21.18 16.56 3.58
C ALA A 107 -20.07 16.54 4.65
N TYR A 108 -20.42 16.30 5.91
CA TYR A 108 -19.44 16.18 6.99
C TYR A 108 -18.57 14.92 6.88
N THR A 109 -19.09 13.83 6.32
CA THR A 109 -18.29 12.62 6.03
C THR A 109 -17.22 12.91 4.98
N ILE A 110 -17.58 13.65 3.92
CA ILE A 110 -16.63 14.07 2.88
C ILE A 110 -15.59 15.03 3.47
N LEU A 111 -16.01 15.98 4.30
CA LEU A 111 -15.10 16.89 5.01
C LEU A 111 -14.07 16.12 5.86
N ALA A 112 -14.52 15.11 6.61
CA ALA A 112 -13.62 14.29 7.41
C ALA A 112 -12.59 13.55 6.52
N GLY A 113 -13.03 12.99 5.39
CA GLY A 113 -12.14 12.36 4.40
C GLY A 113 -11.12 13.34 3.81
N LEU A 114 -11.57 14.54 3.41
CA LEU A 114 -10.69 15.59 2.90
C LEU A 114 -9.67 16.05 3.95
N ASN A 115 -10.07 16.15 5.22
CA ASN A 115 -9.16 16.47 6.31
C ASN A 115 -8.07 15.40 6.49
N VAL A 116 -8.40 14.11 6.33
CA VAL A 116 -7.40 13.03 6.37
C VAL A 116 -6.41 13.15 5.20
N VAL A 117 -6.89 13.43 3.98
CA VAL A 117 -6.03 13.67 2.81
C VAL A 117 -5.08 14.84 3.08
N ILE A 118 -5.59 15.96 3.60
CA ILE A 118 -4.77 17.15 3.86
C ILE A 118 -3.77 16.93 4.99
N GLN A 119 -4.11 16.15 6.01
CA GLN A 119 -3.15 15.75 7.05
C GLN A 119 -2.02 14.87 6.51
N SER A 120 -2.31 14.02 5.50
CA SER A 120 -1.30 13.18 4.85
C SER A 120 -0.26 13.96 4.04
N LEU A 121 -0.52 15.25 3.72
CA LEU A 121 0.44 16.16 3.08
C LEU A 121 1.66 16.51 3.96
N SER A 122 1.78 15.91 5.14
CA SER A 122 2.96 15.99 5.99
C SER A 122 4.19 15.27 5.43
N SER A 123 4.01 14.25 4.57
CA SER A 123 5.10 13.61 3.84
C SER A 123 4.66 13.04 2.49
N GLN A 124 5.60 12.82 1.57
CA GLN A 124 5.30 12.21 0.27
C GLN A 124 4.78 10.78 0.43
N GLU A 125 5.32 10.01 1.37
CA GLU A 125 4.93 8.62 1.63
C GLU A 125 3.48 8.53 2.15
N LEU A 126 3.12 9.36 3.13
CA LEU A 126 1.78 9.38 3.69
C LEU A 126 0.76 9.82 2.64
N MET A 127 1.08 10.85 1.87
CA MET A 127 0.24 11.30 0.76
C MET A 127 0.04 10.20 -0.27
N ALA A 128 1.12 9.51 -0.71
CA ALA A 128 1.00 8.42 -1.68
C ALA A 128 0.11 7.27 -1.17
N SER A 129 0.31 6.86 0.10
CA SER A 129 -0.50 5.83 0.76
C SER A 129 -1.98 6.23 0.83
N GLN A 130 -2.26 7.47 1.22
CA GLN A 130 -3.62 7.97 1.39
C GLN A 130 -4.35 8.14 0.06
N LEU A 131 -3.68 8.62 -0.99
CA LEU A 131 -4.25 8.74 -2.33
C LEU A 131 -4.59 7.36 -2.91
N ASN A 132 -3.75 6.35 -2.67
CA ASN A 132 -4.03 4.97 -3.07
C ASN A 132 -5.27 4.41 -2.36
N ALA A 133 -5.36 4.58 -1.04
CA ALA A 133 -6.53 4.15 -0.27
C ALA A 133 -7.81 4.87 -0.70
N LEU A 134 -7.72 6.16 -1.05
CA LEU A 134 -8.86 6.95 -1.48
C LEU A 134 -9.39 6.50 -2.84
N GLY A 135 -8.52 6.29 -3.84
CA GLY A 135 -8.94 5.81 -5.16
C GLY A 135 -9.54 4.41 -5.11
N ALA A 136 -8.92 3.50 -4.35
CA ALA A 136 -9.47 2.18 -4.06
C ALA A 136 -10.90 2.22 -3.51
N ALA A 137 -11.15 3.08 -2.52
CA ALA A 137 -12.45 3.18 -1.90
C ALA A 137 -13.52 3.71 -2.87
N HIS A 138 -13.13 4.53 -3.84
CA HIS A 138 -14.03 5.19 -4.78
C HIS A 138 -14.25 4.41 -6.09
N GLN A 139 -13.39 3.44 -6.41
CA GLN A 139 -13.56 2.59 -7.59
C GLN A 139 -14.91 1.85 -7.62
N PRO A 140 -15.39 1.20 -6.53
CA PRO A 140 -16.69 0.50 -6.55
C PRO A 140 -17.89 1.45 -6.69
N ARG A 141 -17.67 2.76 -6.47
CA ARG A 141 -18.69 3.80 -6.59
C ARG A 141 -18.80 4.35 -8.01
N SER A 142 -18.07 3.76 -8.96
CA SER A 142 -17.97 4.25 -10.34
C SER A 142 -17.51 5.70 -10.41
N ALA A 143 -16.69 6.13 -9.43
CA ALA A 143 -16.08 7.45 -9.47
C ALA A 143 -15.05 7.49 -10.60
N THR A 144 -14.96 8.63 -11.28
CA THR A 144 -14.05 8.84 -12.41
C THR A 144 -13.09 9.99 -12.09
N PRO A 145 -11.90 10.05 -12.72
CA PRO A 145 -10.97 11.16 -12.50
C PRO A 145 -11.62 12.54 -12.69
N ILE A 146 -12.47 12.69 -13.72
CA ILE A 146 -13.18 13.94 -14.02
C ILE A 146 -14.12 14.38 -12.88
N MET A 147 -14.73 13.44 -12.14
CA MET A 147 -15.53 13.79 -10.95
C MET A 147 -14.69 14.40 -9.84
N PHE A 148 -13.44 13.92 -9.65
CA PHE A 148 -12.51 14.50 -8.68
C PHE A 148 -12.00 15.88 -9.13
N GLU A 149 -11.75 16.07 -10.43
CA GLU A 149 -11.39 17.38 -11.00
C GLU A 149 -12.51 18.41 -10.77
N GLN A 150 -13.75 18.05 -11.08
CA GLN A 150 -14.93 18.90 -10.88
C GLN A 150 -15.19 19.20 -9.40
N PHE A 151 -15.03 18.21 -8.53
CA PHE A 151 -15.10 18.43 -7.08
C PHE A 151 -14.00 19.40 -6.61
N GLY A 152 -12.79 19.26 -7.14
CA GLY A 152 -11.67 20.16 -6.85
C GLY A 152 -11.94 21.60 -7.27
N ALA A 153 -12.53 21.83 -8.45
CA ALA A 153 -12.91 23.16 -8.91
C ALA A 153 -13.94 23.81 -7.97
N VAL A 154 -15.00 23.08 -7.59
CA VAL A 154 -16.01 23.57 -6.64
C VAL A 154 -15.40 23.84 -5.26
N LEU A 155 -14.48 22.99 -4.80
CA LEU A 155 -13.76 23.20 -3.55
C LEU A 155 -12.95 24.51 -3.59
N GLU A 156 -12.23 24.78 -4.69
CA GLU A 156 -11.48 26.03 -4.86
C GLU A 156 -12.40 27.26 -4.78
N GLU A 157 -13.55 27.23 -5.46
CA GLU A 157 -14.54 28.31 -5.43
C GLU A 157 -15.06 28.58 -4.01
N VAL A 158 -15.44 27.53 -3.27
CA VAL A 158 -15.93 27.68 -1.90
C VAL A 158 -14.83 28.23 -0.97
N LEU A 159 -13.60 27.76 -1.13
CA LEU A 159 -12.47 28.27 -0.33
C LEU A 159 -12.18 29.74 -0.64
N ALA A 160 -12.26 30.15 -1.91
CA ALA A 160 -12.06 31.54 -2.29
C ALA A 160 -13.10 32.47 -1.67
N GLU A 161 -14.36 32.04 -1.63
CA GLU A 161 -15.45 32.82 -1.01
C GLU A 161 -15.31 32.88 0.52
N GLU A 162 -15.02 31.75 1.17
CA GLU A 162 -14.94 31.68 2.63
C GLU A 162 -13.74 32.44 3.19
N LEU A 163 -12.58 32.30 2.55
CA LEU A 163 -11.33 32.87 3.04
C LEU A 163 -11.06 34.29 2.51
N GLY A 164 -11.82 34.73 1.50
CA GLY A 164 -11.69 36.05 0.89
C GLY A 164 -10.25 36.40 0.51
N SER A 165 -9.75 37.54 1.00
CA SER A 165 -8.38 37.99 0.73
C SER A 165 -7.27 37.07 1.25
N THR A 166 -7.59 36.14 2.17
CA THR A 166 -6.63 35.13 2.65
C THR A 166 -6.36 34.06 1.58
N PHE A 167 -7.31 33.83 0.66
CA PHE A 167 -7.14 32.94 -0.50
C PHE A 167 -6.52 33.69 -1.68
N ASN A 168 -5.33 34.22 -1.45
CA ASN A 168 -4.56 34.98 -2.43
C ASN A 168 -4.09 34.10 -3.62
N SER A 169 -3.39 34.69 -4.58
CA SER A 169 -2.91 33.99 -5.78
C SER A 169 -1.97 32.81 -5.47
N GLU A 170 -1.19 32.90 -4.40
CA GLU A 170 -0.31 31.83 -3.91
C GLU A 170 -1.15 30.64 -3.42
N ALA A 171 -2.15 30.89 -2.57
CA ALA A 171 -3.08 29.87 -2.11
C ALA A 171 -3.83 29.21 -3.27
N GLN A 172 -4.37 30.00 -4.19
CA GLN A 172 -5.06 29.48 -5.37
C GLN A 172 -4.16 28.55 -6.20
N GLN A 173 -2.90 28.96 -6.45
CA GLN A 173 -1.97 28.15 -7.21
C GLN A 173 -1.59 26.85 -6.47
N ALA A 174 -1.34 26.93 -5.16
CA ALA A 174 -1.04 25.76 -4.35
C ALA A 174 -2.20 24.76 -4.36
N TRP A 175 -3.45 25.22 -4.24
CA TRP A 175 -4.63 24.36 -4.31
C TRP A 175 -4.83 23.75 -5.70
N LYS A 176 -4.59 24.50 -6.79
CA LYS A 176 -4.61 23.92 -8.15
C LYS A 176 -3.58 22.82 -8.33
N ASN A 177 -2.35 23.04 -7.87
CA ASN A 177 -1.30 22.03 -7.89
C ASN A 177 -1.69 20.82 -7.04
N GLY A 178 -2.25 21.04 -5.85
CA GLY A 178 -2.71 20.01 -4.94
C GLY A 178 -3.85 19.16 -5.51
N ILE A 179 -4.84 19.79 -6.15
CA ILE A 179 -5.94 19.09 -6.83
C ILE A 179 -5.40 18.27 -8.00
N ALA A 180 -4.51 18.84 -8.83
CA ALA A 180 -3.89 18.12 -9.93
C ALA A 180 -3.10 16.90 -9.45
N ALA A 181 -2.31 17.05 -8.38
CA ALA A 181 -1.58 15.96 -7.75
C ALA A 181 -2.51 14.89 -7.16
N LEU A 182 -3.61 15.30 -6.51
CA LEU A 182 -4.63 14.41 -5.98
C LEU A 182 -5.29 13.59 -7.09
N VAL A 183 -5.72 14.24 -8.17
CA VAL A 183 -6.35 13.58 -9.33
C VAL A 183 -5.36 12.61 -9.98
N ALA A 184 -4.12 13.03 -10.21
CA ALA A 184 -3.08 12.18 -10.77
C ALA A 184 -2.78 10.95 -9.89
N GLY A 185 -2.75 11.13 -8.56
CA GLY A 185 -2.53 10.04 -7.60
C GLY A 185 -3.70 9.06 -7.53
N ILE A 186 -4.93 9.57 -7.37
CA ILE A 186 -6.15 8.76 -7.31
C ILE A 186 -6.39 8.01 -8.62
N SER A 187 -6.08 8.61 -9.76
CA SER A 187 -6.23 7.97 -11.08
C SER A 187 -5.43 6.67 -11.22
N LYS A 188 -4.34 6.50 -10.47
CA LYS A 188 -3.55 5.26 -10.44
C LYS A 188 -4.32 4.09 -9.82
N THR A 189 -5.22 4.35 -8.88
CA THR A 189 -5.94 3.34 -8.09
C THR A 189 -7.45 3.32 -8.33
N LEU A 190 -7.97 4.29 -9.10
CA LEU A 190 -9.29 4.17 -9.74
C LEU A 190 -9.36 3.00 -10.74
N LYS A 191 -8.20 2.49 -11.17
CA LYS A 191 -8.09 1.24 -11.91
C LYS A 191 -7.73 0.12 -10.93
N ASN A 192 -8.65 -0.85 -10.84
CA ASN A 192 -8.64 -2.12 -10.11
C ASN A 192 -8.10 -2.14 -8.66
N PRO A 193 -8.97 -2.41 -7.63
CA PRO A 193 -8.56 -2.69 -6.25
C PRO A 193 -7.47 -3.75 -6.10
N ASP A 194 -7.32 -4.64 -7.08
CA ASP A 194 -6.29 -5.67 -7.08
C ASP A 194 -4.85 -5.14 -7.18
N ASP A 195 -4.66 -3.92 -7.67
CA ASP A 195 -3.33 -3.32 -7.85
C ASP A 195 -2.80 -2.64 -6.57
N LEU A 196 -3.60 -2.60 -5.51
CA LEU A 196 -3.21 -2.03 -4.22
C LEU A 196 -2.23 -2.92 -3.47
N VAL A 197 -1.13 -2.32 -3.03
CA VAL A 197 -0.10 -3.00 -2.25
C VAL A 197 -0.50 -3.06 -0.77
N ASP A 198 -0.50 -4.25 -0.19
CA ASP A 198 -0.74 -4.41 1.25
C ASP A 198 0.44 -3.83 2.08
N PRO A 199 0.18 -3.01 3.11
CA PRO A 199 1.25 -2.35 3.86
C PRO A 199 2.22 -3.29 4.60
N GLN A 200 1.79 -4.51 4.95
CA GLN A 200 2.58 -5.46 5.73
C GLN A 200 3.33 -6.44 4.84
N THR A 201 2.67 -7.02 3.83
CA THR A 201 3.31 -7.95 2.90
C THR A 201 4.06 -7.23 1.79
N LYS A 202 3.72 -5.97 1.49
CA LYS A 202 4.22 -5.21 0.35
C LYS A 202 3.90 -5.85 -1.01
N LEU A 203 2.82 -6.64 -1.09
CA LEU A 203 2.32 -7.25 -2.33
C LEU A 203 0.90 -6.79 -2.65
N SER A 204 0.58 -6.67 -3.94
CA SER A 204 -0.81 -6.49 -4.40
C SER A 204 -1.51 -7.80 -4.72
N ALA A 205 -2.85 -7.80 -4.72
CA ALA A 205 -3.63 -9.00 -5.05
C ALA A 205 -3.43 -9.45 -6.51
N HIS A 206 -3.22 -8.49 -7.42
CA HIS A 206 -2.82 -8.75 -8.80
C HIS A 206 -1.50 -9.52 -8.86
N GLN A 207 -0.46 -9.03 -8.17
CA GLN A 207 0.84 -9.70 -8.12
C GLN A 207 0.74 -11.11 -7.54
N ILE A 208 -0.02 -11.28 -6.45
CA ILE A 208 -0.25 -12.59 -5.83
C ILE A 208 -0.89 -13.56 -6.82
N ARG A 209 -1.95 -13.14 -7.51
CA ARG A 209 -2.64 -13.99 -8.48
C ARG A 209 -1.76 -14.34 -9.68
N ASP A 210 -0.97 -13.40 -10.19
CA ASP A 210 -0.06 -13.67 -11.31
C ASP A 210 0.99 -14.71 -10.91
N VAL A 211 1.59 -14.55 -9.72
CA VAL A 211 2.58 -15.50 -9.19
C VAL A 211 1.96 -16.87 -8.97
N GLN A 212 0.80 -16.96 -8.31
CA GLN A 212 0.11 -18.23 -8.06
C GLN A 212 -0.31 -18.92 -9.36
N ARG A 213 -0.94 -18.19 -10.30
CA ARG A 213 -1.37 -18.71 -11.59
C ARG A 213 -0.20 -19.23 -12.41
N SER A 214 0.85 -18.42 -12.56
CA SER A 214 2.01 -18.79 -13.38
C SER A 214 2.84 -19.90 -12.72
N TRP A 215 2.92 -19.94 -11.39
CA TRP A 215 3.52 -21.08 -10.67
C TRP A 215 2.74 -22.37 -10.92
N GLU A 216 1.40 -22.34 -10.83
CA GLU A 216 0.56 -23.53 -11.06
C GLU A 216 0.79 -24.14 -12.45
N ASN A 217 1.03 -23.30 -13.45
CA ASN A 217 1.31 -23.76 -14.81
C ASN A 217 2.67 -24.46 -14.95
N VAL A 218 3.67 -24.12 -14.14
CA VAL A 218 5.05 -24.64 -14.27
C VAL A 218 5.45 -25.61 -13.15
N ARG A 219 4.70 -25.67 -12.04
CA ARG A 219 5.05 -26.45 -10.83
C ARG A 219 5.14 -27.95 -11.06
N GLY A 220 4.60 -28.47 -12.16
CA GLY A 220 4.78 -29.86 -12.58
C GLY A 220 6.25 -30.23 -12.81
N GLY A 221 7.06 -29.26 -13.27
CA GLY A 221 8.50 -29.40 -13.51
C GLY A 221 9.39 -28.85 -12.38
N ARG A 222 8.83 -28.50 -11.21
CA ARG A 222 9.54 -27.72 -10.19
C ARG A 222 10.84 -28.36 -9.67
N ASN A 223 10.90 -29.69 -9.54
CA ASN A 223 12.11 -30.36 -9.07
C ASN A 223 13.26 -30.24 -10.09
N ALA A 224 12.96 -30.40 -11.38
CA ALA A 224 13.94 -30.22 -12.44
C ALA A 224 14.42 -28.77 -12.51
N MET A 225 13.50 -27.81 -12.37
CA MET A 225 13.80 -26.39 -12.29
C MET A 225 14.73 -26.06 -11.11
N VAL A 226 14.38 -26.48 -9.90
CA VAL A 226 15.20 -26.25 -8.70
C VAL A 226 16.56 -26.94 -8.79
N SER A 227 16.62 -28.17 -9.33
CA SER A 227 17.89 -28.86 -9.58
C SER A 227 18.79 -28.05 -10.51
N ALA A 228 18.25 -27.55 -11.63
CA ALA A 228 19.00 -26.73 -12.58
C ALA A 228 19.48 -25.41 -11.94
N ILE A 229 18.62 -24.75 -11.16
CA ILE A 229 18.97 -23.53 -10.40
C ILE A 229 20.12 -23.82 -9.43
N MET A 230 20.04 -24.88 -8.62
CA MET A 230 21.08 -25.21 -7.64
C MET A 230 22.41 -25.58 -8.31
N ILE A 231 22.39 -26.34 -9.41
CA ILE A 231 23.59 -26.65 -10.18
C ILE A 231 24.23 -25.37 -10.72
N LYS A 232 23.44 -24.50 -11.36
CA LYS A 232 23.93 -23.22 -11.90
C LYS A 232 24.45 -22.32 -10.78
N LEU A 233 23.77 -22.25 -9.64
CA LEU A 233 24.20 -21.52 -8.45
C LEU A 233 25.55 -22.02 -7.92
N PHE A 234 25.79 -23.33 -7.88
CA PHE A 234 27.08 -23.88 -7.43
C PHE A 234 28.20 -23.69 -8.46
N LYS A 235 27.88 -23.64 -9.75
CA LYS A 235 28.86 -23.29 -10.79
C LYS A 235 29.26 -21.81 -10.72
N GLU A 236 28.28 -20.92 -10.58
CA GLU A 236 28.50 -19.47 -10.50
C GLU A 236 29.13 -19.06 -9.16
N THR A 237 28.71 -19.69 -8.06
CA THR A 237 29.20 -19.40 -6.71
C THR A 237 29.52 -20.69 -5.93
N PRO A 238 30.69 -21.33 -6.20
CA PRO A 238 31.06 -22.62 -5.60
C PRO A 238 31.08 -22.65 -4.07
N ARG A 239 31.29 -21.50 -3.43
CA ARG A 239 31.30 -21.39 -1.96
C ARG A 239 29.94 -21.73 -1.34
N ILE A 240 28.83 -21.56 -2.07
CA ILE A 240 27.48 -21.84 -1.55
C ILE A 240 27.27 -23.34 -1.31
N GLN A 241 27.89 -24.21 -2.13
CA GLN A 241 27.73 -25.67 -1.96
C GLN A 241 28.20 -26.14 -0.57
N LYS A 242 29.14 -25.43 0.06
CA LYS A 242 29.68 -25.78 1.39
C LYS A 242 28.63 -25.72 2.50
N TYR A 243 27.54 -24.98 2.33
CA TYR A 243 26.44 -24.96 3.30
C TYR A 243 25.63 -26.27 3.33
N PHE A 244 25.82 -27.15 2.34
CA PHE A 244 25.11 -28.41 2.20
C PHE A 244 25.99 -29.61 2.57
N ALA A 245 26.28 -29.79 3.86
CA ALA A 245 27.28 -30.75 4.36
C ALA A 245 27.16 -32.18 3.80
N LYS A 246 25.93 -32.65 3.51
CA LYS A 246 25.67 -34.01 3.03
C LYS A 246 26.17 -34.29 1.61
N PHE A 247 26.27 -33.26 0.77
CA PHE A 247 26.75 -33.36 -0.61
C PHE A 247 27.77 -32.25 -0.95
N GLY A 248 28.31 -31.57 0.06
CA GLY A 248 29.21 -30.43 -0.09
C GLY A 248 30.57 -30.76 -0.71
N LYS A 249 30.90 -32.06 -0.80
CA LYS A 249 32.12 -32.58 -1.42
C LYS A 249 31.87 -33.30 -2.75
N VAL A 250 30.61 -33.45 -3.17
CA VAL A 250 30.26 -34.09 -4.44
C VAL A 250 30.57 -33.12 -5.58
N ALA A 251 31.17 -33.62 -6.66
CA ALA A 251 31.42 -32.79 -7.84
C ALA A 251 30.09 -32.25 -8.41
N VAL A 252 30.04 -30.97 -8.78
CA VAL A 252 28.80 -30.31 -9.21
C VAL A 252 28.15 -31.03 -10.40
N ASP A 253 28.96 -31.53 -11.35
CA ASP A 253 28.47 -32.26 -12.52
C ASP A 253 27.94 -33.67 -12.20
N SER A 254 28.17 -34.18 -10.98
CA SER A 254 27.68 -35.48 -10.50
C SER A 254 26.48 -35.37 -9.56
N LEU A 255 26.05 -34.16 -9.19
CA LEU A 255 25.02 -33.94 -8.17
C LEU A 255 23.65 -34.54 -8.54
N THR A 256 23.29 -34.59 -9.82
CA THR A 256 21.99 -35.15 -10.26
C THR A 256 21.84 -36.64 -9.91
N GLY A 257 22.96 -37.36 -9.76
CA GLY A 257 22.98 -38.75 -9.30
C GLY A 257 23.01 -38.92 -7.78
N ASP A 258 23.17 -37.84 -7.01
CA ASP A 258 23.29 -37.91 -5.55
C ASP A 258 21.92 -37.89 -4.84
N ALA A 259 21.69 -38.87 -3.96
CA ALA A 259 20.41 -39.04 -3.29
C ALA A 259 20.10 -37.93 -2.27
N GLU A 260 21.11 -37.38 -1.59
CA GLU A 260 20.90 -36.31 -0.59
C GLU A 260 20.68 -34.96 -1.28
N PHE A 261 21.33 -34.71 -2.41
CA PHE A 261 21.04 -33.57 -3.29
C PHE A 261 19.60 -33.61 -3.78
N ASN A 262 19.14 -34.75 -4.32
CA ASN A 262 17.78 -34.89 -4.82
C ASN A 262 16.71 -34.70 -3.73
N LYS A 263 16.98 -35.16 -2.49
CA LYS A 263 16.13 -34.85 -1.33
C LYS A 263 16.09 -33.35 -1.04
N GLN A 264 17.23 -32.67 -1.08
CA GLN A 264 17.30 -31.23 -0.84
C GLN A 264 16.57 -30.44 -1.94
N VAL A 265 16.68 -30.84 -3.21
CA VAL A 265 15.92 -30.26 -4.32
C VAL A 265 14.42 -30.34 -4.05
N ALA A 266 13.92 -31.51 -3.66
CA ALA A 266 12.50 -31.68 -3.32
C ALA A 266 12.07 -30.75 -2.16
N LEU A 267 12.87 -30.65 -1.10
CA LEU A 267 12.57 -29.77 0.04
C LEU A 267 12.51 -28.28 -0.35
N VAL A 268 13.38 -27.83 -1.25
CA VAL A 268 13.36 -26.44 -1.75
C VAL A 268 12.15 -26.21 -2.64
N ALA A 269 11.84 -27.16 -3.52
CA ALA A 269 10.68 -27.07 -4.40
C ALA A 269 9.36 -27.05 -3.62
N ASP A 270 9.22 -27.89 -2.60
CA ASP A 270 8.04 -27.92 -1.74
C ASP A 270 7.94 -26.67 -0.85
N ARG A 271 9.07 -26.08 -0.45
CA ARG A 271 9.07 -24.80 0.28
C ARG A 271 8.62 -23.64 -0.61
N LEU A 272 9.08 -23.58 -1.86
CA LEU A 272 8.59 -22.59 -2.84
C LEU A 272 7.08 -22.74 -3.03
N ASP A 273 6.62 -23.97 -3.22
CA ASP A 273 5.21 -24.30 -3.39
C ASP A 273 4.36 -23.87 -2.19
N THR A 274 4.85 -24.14 -0.97
CA THR A 274 4.21 -23.70 0.28
C THR A 274 4.10 -22.18 0.38
N ILE A 275 5.19 -21.46 0.04
CA ILE A 275 5.21 -20.00 0.12
C ILE A 275 4.24 -19.40 -0.89
N VAL A 276 4.27 -19.86 -2.15
CA VAL A 276 3.40 -19.37 -3.23
C VAL A 276 1.94 -19.64 -2.91
N SER A 277 1.63 -20.85 -2.42
CA SER A 277 0.25 -21.22 -2.06
C SER A 277 -0.31 -20.40 -0.91
N ALA A 278 0.56 -19.86 -0.03
CA ALA A 278 0.16 -19.08 1.13
C ALA A 278 0.13 -17.56 0.89
N MET A 279 0.40 -17.08 -0.34
CA MET A 279 0.59 -15.64 -0.59
C MET A 279 -0.68 -14.79 -0.39
N ASP A 280 -1.85 -15.39 -0.52
CA ASP A 280 -3.17 -14.78 -0.28
C ASP A 280 -3.58 -14.80 1.22
N ASP A 281 -2.96 -15.65 2.03
CA ASP A 281 -3.07 -15.62 3.49
C ASP A 281 -1.86 -14.89 4.11
N LYS A 282 -2.10 -13.62 4.45
CA LYS A 282 -1.08 -12.76 5.07
C LYS A 282 -0.37 -13.40 6.27
N LEU A 283 -1.10 -14.04 7.19
CA LEU A 283 -0.50 -14.58 8.41
C LEU A 283 0.39 -15.78 8.07
N GLN A 284 -0.06 -16.64 7.16
CA GLN A 284 0.74 -17.77 6.70
C GLN A 284 1.96 -17.33 5.88
N LEU A 285 1.82 -16.33 5.00
CA LEU A 285 2.93 -15.79 4.22
C LEU A 285 4.02 -15.23 5.16
N LEU A 286 3.65 -14.34 6.09
CA LEU A 286 4.59 -13.76 7.04
C LEU A 286 5.19 -14.82 7.97
N GLY A 287 4.40 -15.81 8.38
CA GLY A 287 4.87 -16.97 9.14
C GLY A 287 5.94 -17.77 8.39
N ASN A 288 5.71 -18.07 7.10
CA ASN A 288 6.66 -18.78 6.25
C ASN A 288 7.95 -17.97 6.02
N VAL A 289 7.84 -16.66 5.78
CA VAL A 289 9.00 -15.77 5.62
C VAL A 289 9.83 -15.74 6.90
N ASN A 290 9.19 -15.63 8.06
CA ASN A 290 9.88 -15.66 9.36
C ASN A 290 10.53 -17.01 9.63
N TYR A 291 9.85 -18.13 9.34
CA TYR A 291 10.43 -19.47 9.45
C TYR A 291 11.70 -19.59 8.59
N MET A 292 11.63 -19.13 7.34
CA MET A 292 12.79 -19.11 6.44
C MET A 292 13.92 -18.24 6.98
N ARG A 293 13.62 -17.03 7.45
CA ARG A 293 14.58 -16.13 8.12
C ARG A 293 15.29 -16.84 9.26
N TYR A 294 14.56 -17.30 10.27
CA TYR A 294 15.17 -17.86 11.49
C TYR A 294 16.02 -19.10 11.20
N THR A 295 15.50 -20.02 10.38
CA THR A 295 16.22 -21.27 10.09
C THR A 295 17.46 -21.06 9.23
N HIS A 296 17.50 -20.02 8.38
CA HIS A 296 18.64 -19.77 7.51
C HIS A 296 19.65 -18.77 8.10
N THR A 297 19.21 -17.87 8.97
CA THR A 297 20.12 -17.09 9.84
C THR A 297 20.94 -18.02 10.73
N ALA A 298 20.33 -19.05 11.32
CA ALA A 298 21.04 -20.06 12.13
C ALA A 298 22.10 -20.84 11.34
N ARG A 299 21.98 -20.90 10.01
CA ARG A 299 22.95 -21.53 9.09
C ARG A 299 23.93 -20.54 8.46
N SER A 300 23.82 -19.26 8.82
CA SER A 300 24.63 -18.17 8.28
C SER A 300 24.65 -18.11 6.76
N ILE A 301 23.49 -18.36 6.13
CA ILE A 301 23.34 -18.22 4.68
C ILE A 301 23.39 -16.72 4.33
N PRO A 302 24.31 -16.27 3.47
CA PRO A 302 24.45 -14.86 3.15
C PRO A 302 23.30 -14.38 2.26
N ARG A 303 22.97 -13.09 2.36
CA ARG A 303 21.94 -12.45 1.52
C ARG A 303 22.16 -12.68 0.03
N SER A 304 23.40 -12.63 -0.44
CA SER A 304 23.76 -12.82 -1.86
C SER A 304 23.28 -14.17 -2.40
N ALA A 305 23.28 -15.23 -1.59
CA ALA A 305 22.79 -16.54 -2.01
C ALA A 305 21.28 -16.52 -2.34
N TRP A 306 20.49 -15.71 -1.61
CA TRP A 306 19.07 -15.53 -1.89
C TRP A 306 18.83 -14.68 -3.14
N GLU A 307 19.64 -13.64 -3.34
CA GLU A 307 19.58 -12.79 -4.53
C GLU A 307 19.96 -13.57 -5.80
N ASP A 308 21.01 -14.38 -5.74
CA ASP A 308 21.41 -15.27 -6.84
C ASP A 308 20.34 -16.32 -7.14
N PHE A 309 19.79 -16.97 -6.10
CA PHE A 309 18.70 -17.92 -6.29
C PHE A 309 17.47 -17.25 -6.93
N GLY A 310 17.08 -16.07 -6.46
CA GLY A 310 15.95 -15.32 -7.00
C GLY A 310 16.14 -14.94 -8.47
N ARG A 311 17.34 -14.49 -8.84
CA ARG A 311 17.69 -14.22 -10.25
C ARG A 311 17.60 -15.47 -11.11
N LEU A 312 18.17 -16.58 -10.66
CA LEU A 312 18.14 -17.84 -11.41
C LEU A 312 16.74 -18.45 -11.52
N LEU A 313 15.88 -18.22 -10.52
CA LEU A 313 14.46 -18.56 -10.59
C LEU A 313 13.75 -17.73 -11.67
N MET A 314 13.99 -16.42 -11.73
CA MET A 314 13.46 -15.55 -12.78
C MET A 314 13.87 -16.02 -14.19
N ASP A 315 15.15 -16.34 -14.39
CA ASP A 315 15.65 -16.89 -15.66
C ASP A 315 14.89 -18.19 -16.04
N SER A 316 14.70 -19.08 -15.05
CA SER A 316 14.06 -20.38 -15.26
C SER A 316 12.56 -20.27 -15.53
N LEU A 317 11.87 -19.33 -14.87
CA LEU A 317 10.46 -19.03 -15.12
C LEU A 317 10.26 -18.48 -16.54
N GLY A 318 11.10 -17.54 -16.97
CA GLY A 318 11.06 -17.01 -18.34
C GLY A 318 11.32 -18.08 -19.39
N ALA A 319 12.32 -18.94 -19.18
CA ALA A 319 12.59 -20.08 -20.06
C ALA A 319 11.45 -21.11 -20.10
N SER A 320 10.62 -21.17 -19.05
CA SER A 320 9.44 -22.03 -18.97
C SER A 320 8.17 -21.42 -19.58
N GLY A 321 8.28 -20.22 -20.19
CA GLY A 321 7.17 -19.57 -20.90
C GLY A 321 6.29 -18.66 -20.03
N VAL A 322 6.72 -18.29 -18.82
CA VAL A 322 6.02 -17.28 -18.00
C VAL A 322 6.09 -15.92 -18.70
N SER A 323 4.97 -15.22 -18.77
CA SER A 323 4.85 -13.95 -19.50
C SER A 323 5.70 -12.83 -18.89
N SER A 324 6.03 -11.79 -19.68
CA SER A 324 6.77 -10.62 -19.17
C SER A 324 6.05 -9.93 -18.01
N ASP A 325 4.72 -9.91 -18.06
CA ASP A 325 3.88 -9.24 -17.07
C ASP A 325 3.87 -10.05 -15.76
N ASP A 326 3.70 -11.37 -15.87
CA ASP A 326 3.84 -12.28 -14.72
C ASP A 326 5.24 -12.21 -14.10
N LEU A 327 6.29 -12.12 -14.94
CA LEU A 327 7.67 -11.97 -14.47
C LEU A 327 7.87 -10.65 -13.71
N ALA A 328 7.19 -9.56 -14.09
CA ALA A 328 7.21 -8.33 -13.31
C ALA A 328 6.59 -8.52 -11.92
N SER A 329 5.48 -9.25 -11.82
CA SER A 329 4.84 -9.65 -10.56
C SER A 329 5.77 -10.55 -9.71
N TRP A 330 6.44 -11.54 -10.31
CA TRP A 330 7.45 -12.37 -9.66
C TRP A 330 8.63 -11.57 -9.11
N LYS A 331 9.14 -10.59 -9.87
CA LYS A 331 10.24 -9.74 -9.43
C LYS A 331 9.88 -8.97 -8.16
N GLY A 332 8.66 -8.44 -8.08
CA GLY A 332 8.14 -7.79 -6.87
C GLY A 332 8.05 -8.76 -5.69
N ALA A 333 7.45 -9.93 -5.93
CA ALA A 333 7.32 -10.99 -4.93
C ALA A 333 8.68 -11.45 -4.37
N LEU A 334 9.66 -11.70 -5.23
CA LEU A 334 11.00 -12.13 -4.83
C LEU A 334 11.72 -11.04 -4.04
N ALA A 335 11.59 -9.77 -4.40
CA ALA A 335 12.17 -8.68 -3.63
C ALA A 335 11.63 -8.66 -2.19
N VAL A 336 10.31 -8.82 -2.02
CA VAL A 336 9.67 -8.95 -0.70
C VAL A 336 10.20 -10.15 0.06
N LEU A 337 10.23 -11.33 -0.57
CA LEU A 337 10.69 -12.56 0.07
C LEU A 337 12.17 -12.46 0.50
N VAL A 338 13.06 -11.95 -0.34
CA VAL A 338 14.49 -11.79 0.00
C VAL A 338 14.67 -10.76 1.13
N ASN A 339 13.98 -9.62 1.07
CA ASN A 339 14.01 -8.62 2.14
C ASN A 339 13.45 -9.16 3.45
N GLY A 340 12.44 -10.02 3.36
CA GLY A 340 11.87 -10.73 4.49
C GLY A 340 12.83 -11.77 5.05
N ILE A 341 13.44 -12.62 4.24
CA ILE A 341 14.27 -13.76 4.70
C ILE A 341 15.64 -13.28 5.20
N SER A 342 16.24 -12.30 4.51
CA SER A 342 17.58 -11.80 4.82
C SER A 342 17.61 -10.27 4.69
N PRO A 343 17.10 -9.51 5.68
CA PRO A 343 17.07 -8.05 5.65
C PRO A 343 18.45 -7.42 5.36
N LYS A 344 18.48 -6.22 4.77
CA LYS A 344 19.72 -5.45 4.65
C LYS A 344 20.09 -4.93 6.05
N ASN A 345 21.36 -5.09 6.43
CA ASN A 345 21.91 -4.55 7.67
C ASN A 345 22.04 -3.02 7.60
#